data_AF-W2FRJ1-F1
#
_entry.id   AF-W2FRJ1-F1
#
_cell.length_a   1.000
_cell.length_b   1.000
_cell.length_c   1.000
_cell.angle_alpha   90.00
_cell.angle_beta   90.00
_cell.angle_gamma   90.00
#
_symmetry.space_group_name_H-M   'P 1'
#
loop_
_entity.id
_entity.type
_entity.pdbx_description
1 polymer ?
#
loop_
_entity_poly.entity_id
_entity_poly.type
_entity_poly.pdbx_seq_one_letter_code
_entity_poly.pdbx_strand_id
1 'polypeptide(L)'
;MMLDVAVQAPLSPSPHAVVLVLLHHNNHFRSLERDLRDFQHLERQLQLEAKKFQRSPCIPSVLPAIEACCDSKPSFYPSNQLGVRLAIALENFIHHLVSNSELATSAAFKTFLNGNLLTTHKTVGQSYRDSVEAVIHVQESEIAEERVAAGCAVEHRVCVEEKQIVLWKFASQGPKLVFSAEFSSDEGEQGDIDPYSVSNTEVTGSKEEKEVAHYRTNCDFKEGGENSSFVYGHYVAEKNGFVSLQWENADMNSVISKPLQFQVKVVPLAAAKKVLEVASGLNAVDTAEWLYDYMNASEITSVEDLSGWGSSETDGAFDNDSLHDDDFADEGLEKDSQIQAAVLEEHTHQLESQVMHLEESLMATKKELKSALDRVQIAEEIYKANLETITQLECSSVGGHKSNVSKSTSKAAVPASAPPAAMPSTQPEGPPSSELERVQRLCAGFQEQCLWRSVENMELEAQLAASQVEATSWREKHIEQAAQVEELEKQNRTLRTHKKMLVQEVKRLQPYSQVNLAALVQKAQEARMVQRSLQAKLDSHEQLSNGVAETMAEAGPTDFVLVEASDDEP
;
A
#
# COMPACT_ATOMS: atom_id res chain seq x y z
N MET A 1 -26.15 17.57 0.22
CA MET A 1 -25.92 17.68 -1.24
C MET A 1 -24.81 16.68 -1.56
N MET A 2 -25.02 15.75 -2.49
CA MET A 2 -24.21 14.54 -2.59
C MET A 2 -23.35 14.58 -3.87
N LEU A 3 -22.05 14.45 -3.69
CA LEU A 3 -21.07 14.25 -4.76
C LEU A 3 -20.59 12.82 -4.60
N ASP A 4 -20.71 12.03 -5.66
CA ASP A 4 -20.33 10.63 -5.60
C ASP A 4 -18.82 10.52 -5.84
N VAL A 5 -18.18 9.68 -5.04
CA VAL A 5 -16.73 9.43 -5.08
C VAL A 5 -16.54 7.94 -5.26
N ALA A 6 -15.69 7.56 -6.21
CA ALA A 6 -15.21 6.19 -6.33
C ALA A 6 -13.68 6.20 -6.42
N VAL A 7 -13.05 5.22 -5.78
CA VAL A 7 -11.58 5.09 -5.78
C VAL A 7 -11.17 3.70 -6.23
N GLN A 8 -10.24 3.65 -7.19
CA GLN A 8 -9.53 2.44 -7.54
C GLN A 8 -8.11 2.52 -6.99
N ALA A 9 -7.84 1.68 -6.00
CA ALA A 9 -6.53 1.60 -5.37
C ALA A 9 -5.59 0.63 -6.12
N PRO A 10 -4.27 0.86 -6.04
CA PRO A 10 -3.28 -0.01 -6.65
C PRO A 10 -3.22 -1.38 -5.98
N LEU A 11 -2.88 -2.40 -6.77
CA LEU A 11 -2.59 -3.75 -6.27
C LEU A 11 -1.14 -3.87 -5.77
N SER A 12 -0.27 -2.91 -6.08
CA SER A 12 1.16 -2.94 -5.75
C SER A 12 1.47 -2.18 -4.45
N PRO A 13 2.30 -2.75 -3.55
CA PRO A 13 2.74 -2.10 -2.31
C PRO A 13 3.84 -1.08 -2.60
N SER A 14 3.48 0.11 -3.08
CA SER A 14 4.45 1.19 -3.30
C SER A 14 3.81 2.56 -3.01
N PRO A 15 4.51 3.48 -2.33
CA PRO A 15 4.01 4.85 -2.11
C PRO A 15 3.80 5.62 -3.42
N HIS A 16 4.49 5.22 -4.49
CA HIS A 16 4.35 5.80 -5.83
C HIS A 16 3.27 5.10 -6.68
N ALA A 17 2.56 4.14 -6.11
CA ALA A 17 1.53 3.41 -6.83
C ALA A 17 0.32 4.32 -7.12
N VAL A 18 -0.15 4.27 -8.37
CA VAL A 18 -1.21 5.14 -8.86
C VAL A 18 -2.58 4.67 -8.35
N VAL A 19 -3.33 5.61 -7.79
CA VAL A 19 -4.72 5.57 -7.39
C VAL A 19 -5.52 6.39 -8.41
N LEU A 20 -6.61 5.82 -8.91
CA LEU A 20 -7.59 6.54 -9.72
C LEU A 20 -8.74 6.98 -8.83
N VAL A 21 -9.04 8.27 -8.84
CA VAL A 21 -10.19 8.86 -8.13
C VAL A 21 -11.17 9.36 -9.18
N LEU A 22 -12.42 8.90 -9.09
CA LEU A 22 -13.52 9.37 -9.90
C LEU A 22 -14.47 10.18 -9.04
N LEU A 23 -14.74 11.41 -9.48
CA LEU A 23 -15.74 12.29 -8.90
C LEU A 23 -16.91 12.41 -9.87
N HIS A 24 -18.14 12.36 -9.35
CA HIS A 24 -19.36 12.48 -10.14
C HIS A 24 -20.36 13.45 -9.50
N HIS A 25 -20.90 14.36 -10.33
CA HIS A 25 -21.99 15.24 -9.96
C HIS A 25 -22.80 15.66 -11.19
N ASN A 26 -24.13 15.51 -11.17
CA ASN A 26 -25.05 15.93 -12.24
C ASN A 26 -24.62 15.50 -13.66
N ASN A 27 -24.23 14.23 -13.86
CA ASN A 27 -23.72 13.70 -15.13
C ASN A 27 -22.41 14.33 -15.60
N HIS A 28 -21.68 15.04 -14.75
CA HIS A 28 -20.30 15.46 -15.01
C HIS A 28 -19.34 14.58 -14.23
N PHE A 29 -18.32 14.06 -14.92
CA PHE A 29 -17.31 13.17 -14.36
C PHE A 29 -15.94 13.84 -14.34
N ARG A 30 -15.16 13.63 -13.28
CA ARG A 30 -13.74 14.00 -13.27
C ARG A 30 -12.91 12.83 -12.76
N SER A 31 -11.97 12.38 -13.60
CA SER A 31 -10.95 11.39 -13.24
C SER A 31 -9.67 12.08 -12.80
N LEU A 32 -9.11 11.65 -11.67
CA LEU A 32 -7.86 12.14 -11.10
C LEU A 32 -6.92 10.96 -10.87
N GLU A 33 -5.73 11.05 -11.44
CA GLU A 33 -4.61 10.16 -11.11
C GLU A 33 -3.80 10.75 -9.97
N ARG A 34 -3.70 10.04 -8.86
CA ARG A 34 -2.90 10.40 -7.67
C ARG A 34 -2.05 9.23 -7.25
N ASP A 35 -1.00 9.44 -6.48
CA ASP A 35 -0.28 8.36 -5.81
C ASP A 35 -0.58 8.38 -4.30
N LEU A 36 -0.12 7.35 -3.58
CA LEU A 36 -0.33 7.29 -2.14
C LEU A 36 0.41 8.41 -1.40
N ARG A 37 1.52 8.91 -1.96
CA ARG A 37 2.23 10.09 -1.43
C ARG A 37 1.36 11.35 -1.49
N ASP A 38 0.60 11.57 -2.56
CA ASP A 38 -0.36 12.68 -2.69
C ASP A 38 -1.37 12.67 -1.52
N PHE A 39 -1.87 11.50 -1.12
CA PHE A 39 -2.80 11.36 0.01
C PHE A 39 -2.13 11.62 1.37
N GLN A 40 -0.92 11.09 1.57
CA GLN A 40 -0.13 11.37 2.78
C GLN A 40 0.15 12.87 2.92
N HIS A 41 0.50 13.54 1.82
CA HIS A 41 0.73 14.98 1.78
C HIS A 41 -0.54 15.75 2.12
N LEU A 42 -1.67 15.39 1.50
CA LEU A 42 -2.97 16.01 1.76
C LEU A 42 -3.35 15.93 3.24
N GLU A 43 -3.24 14.75 3.86
CA GLU A 43 -3.56 14.60 5.29
C GLU A 43 -2.67 15.50 6.17
N ARG A 44 -1.35 15.52 5.92
CA ARG A 44 -0.41 16.37 6.67
C ARG A 44 -0.72 17.85 6.52
N GLN A 45 -1.01 18.32 5.29
CA GLN A 45 -1.34 19.72 5.05
C GLN A 45 -2.68 20.11 5.68
N LEU A 46 -3.69 19.24 5.64
CA LEU A 46 -4.96 19.48 6.33
C LEU A 46 -4.77 19.62 7.85
N GLN A 47 -3.91 18.79 8.45
CA GLN A 47 -3.57 18.90 9.87
C GLN A 47 -2.84 20.22 10.19
N LEU A 48 -1.94 20.69 9.30
CA LEU A 48 -1.26 21.98 9.45
C LEU A 48 -2.23 23.17 9.32
N GLU A 49 -3.15 23.13 8.35
CA GLU A 49 -4.20 24.14 8.20
C GLU A 49 -5.11 24.17 9.42
N ALA A 50 -5.55 23.00 9.92
CA ALA A 50 -6.38 22.89 11.12
C ALA A 50 -5.70 23.52 12.35
N LYS A 51 -4.40 23.25 12.56
CA LYS A 51 -3.58 23.88 13.61
C LYS A 51 -3.50 25.40 13.45
N LYS A 52 -3.23 25.89 12.24
CA LYS A 52 -3.09 27.32 11.93
C LYS A 52 -4.36 28.11 12.19
N PHE A 53 -5.52 27.54 11.86
CA PHE A 53 -6.82 28.18 12.04
C PHE A 53 -7.50 27.84 13.37
N GLN A 54 -6.82 27.09 14.27
CA GLN A 54 -7.38 26.60 15.54
C GLN A 54 -8.74 25.90 15.35
N ARG A 55 -8.93 25.24 14.20
CA ARG A 55 -10.16 24.50 13.89
C ARG A 55 -10.02 23.08 14.43
N SER A 56 -11.12 22.50 14.89
CA SER A 56 -11.17 21.10 15.33
C SER A 56 -12.03 20.23 14.41
N PRO A 57 -11.78 20.19 13.08
CA PRO A 57 -12.41 19.17 12.26
C PRO A 57 -11.80 17.83 12.64
N CYS A 58 -12.66 16.83 12.88
CA CYS A 58 -12.22 15.44 12.91
C CYS A 58 -11.79 15.06 11.49
N ILE A 59 -10.48 15.05 11.23
CA ILE A 59 -9.91 14.62 9.94
C ILE A 59 -9.68 13.11 10.05
N PRO A 60 -10.36 12.27 9.25
CA PRO A 60 -10.10 10.83 9.22
C PRO A 60 -8.68 10.61 8.71
N SER A 61 -7.97 9.63 9.30
CA SER A 61 -6.59 9.32 8.92
C SER A 61 -6.56 8.18 7.91
N VAL A 62 -5.84 8.39 6.81
CA VAL A 62 -5.56 7.38 5.77
C VAL A 62 -4.16 6.77 5.94
N LEU A 63 -3.29 7.40 6.73
CA LEU A 63 -1.92 6.89 6.97
C LEU A 63 -1.88 5.42 7.39
N PRO A 64 -2.71 4.93 8.34
CA PRO A 64 -2.66 3.52 8.74
C PRO A 64 -3.02 2.55 7.62
N ALA A 65 -3.94 2.95 6.73
CA ALA A 65 -4.34 2.11 5.59
C ALA A 65 -3.25 2.08 4.51
N ILE A 66 -2.59 3.21 4.29
CA ILE A 66 -1.45 3.33 3.37
C ILE A 66 -0.26 2.52 3.91
N GLU A 67 0.07 2.68 5.20
CA GLU A 67 1.11 1.91 5.88
C GLU A 67 0.84 0.41 5.79
N ALA A 68 -0.38 -0.04 6.08
CA ALA A 68 -0.75 -1.45 5.99
C ALA A 68 -0.63 -2.03 4.56
N CYS A 69 -0.77 -1.21 3.52
CA CYS A 69 -0.60 -1.62 2.13
C CYS A 69 0.88 -1.60 1.68
N CYS A 70 1.68 -0.67 2.20
CA CYS A 70 3.07 -0.45 1.79
C CYS A 70 4.10 -1.19 2.67
N ASP A 71 3.74 -1.55 3.91
CA ASP A 71 4.66 -2.20 4.85
C ASP A 71 5.04 -3.61 4.40
N SER A 72 6.32 -3.95 4.58
CA SER A 72 6.85 -5.30 4.39
C SER A 72 6.47 -6.27 5.51
N LYS A 73 5.78 -5.79 6.55
CA LYS A 73 5.30 -6.61 7.67
C LYS A 73 4.07 -7.38 7.24
N PRO A 74 3.89 -8.62 7.73
CA PRO A 74 2.70 -9.40 7.42
C PRO A 74 1.46 -8.65 7.92
N SER A 75 0.69 -8.14 6.96
CA SER A 75 -0.64 -7.61 7.19
C SER A 75 -1.54 -8.73 7.74
N PHE A 76 -2.44 -8.38 8.67
CA PHE A 76 -3.48 -9.30 9.15
C PHE A 76 -4.41 -9.76 8.01
N TYR A 77 -4.52 -8.97 6.95
CA TYR A 77 -5.36 -9.25 5.81
C TYR A 77 -4.57 -9.88 4.66
N PRO A 78 -5.17 -10.83 3.92
CA PRO A 78 -4.55 -11.37 2.72
C PRO A 78 -4.36 -10.28 1.65
N SER A 79 -3.31 -10.41 0.85
CA SER A 79 -2.87 -9.38 -0.10
C SER A 79 -3.92 -8.98 -1.13
N ASN A 80 -4.82 -9.89 -1.49
CA ASN A 80 -5.97 -9.64 -2.38
C ASN A 80 -7.04 -8.72 -1.76
N GLN A 81 -7.07 -8.54 -0.44
CA GLN A 81 -7.99 -7.64 0.25
C GLN A 81 -7.38 -6.29 0.60
N LEU A 82 -6.05 -6.15 0.57
CA LEU A 82 -5.35 -4.92 0.90
C LEU A 82 -5.73 -3.76 -0.04
N GLY A 83 -5.74 -4.01 -1.35
CA GLY A 83 -6.14 -3.01 -2.35
C GLY A 83 -7.58 -2.54 -2.16
N VAL A 84 -8.52 -3.47 -1.93
CA VAL A 84 -9.94 -3.13 -1.70
C VAL A 84 -10.11 -2.30 -0.42
N ARG A 85 -9.43 -2.68 0.67
CA ARG A 85 -9.48 -1.93 1.94
C ARG A 85 -8.88 -0.54 1.82
N LEU A 86 -7.77 -0.42 1.08
CA LEU A 86 -7.16 0.86 0.78
C LEU A 86 -8.11 1.74 -0.04
N ALA A 87 -8.74 1.20 -1.08
CA ALA A 87 -9.75 1.91 -1.87
C ALA A 87 -10.87 2.47 -0.99
N ILE A 88 -11.46 1.64 -0.12
CA ILE A 88 -12.52 2.06 0.81
C ILE A 88 -12.04 3.14 1.77
N ALA A 89 -10.82 3.04 2.30
CA ALA A 89 -10.27 4.04 3.21
C ALA A 89 -10.07 5.39 2.51
N LEU A 90 -9.50 5.37 1.29
CA LEU A 90 -9.28 6.57 0.48
C LEU A 90 -10.60 7.20 0.01
N GLU A 91 -11.58 6.39 -0.38
CA GLU A 91 -12.91 6.85 -0.77
C GLU A 91 -13.63 7.54 0.39
N ASN A 92 -13.66 6.90 1.56
CA ASN A 92 -14.25 7.47 2.77
C ASN A 92 -13.57 8.79 3.17
N PHE A 93 -12.24 8.85 3.03
CA PHE A 93 -11.48 10.07 3.29
C PHE A 93 -11.92 11.21 2.38
N ILE A 94 -11.92 11.00 1.05
CA ILE A 94 -12.35 12.03 0.10
C ILE A 94 -13.82 12.40 0.31
N HIS A 95 -14.70 11.42 0.51
CA HIS A 95 -16.12 11.66 0.76
C HIS A 95 -16.33 12.55 1.99
N HIS A 96 -15.55 12.35 3.07
CA HIS A 96 -15.58 13.21 4.25
C HIS A 96 -15.09 14.63 3.96
N LEU A 97 -14.02 14.79 3.17
CA LEU A 97 -13.52 16.12 2.76
C LEU A 97 -14.55 16.89 1.94
N VAL A 98 -15.26 16.21 1.05
CA VAL A 98 -16.30 16.83 0.20
C VAL A 98 -17.56 17.15 1.01
N SER A 99 -17.94 16.28 1.94
CA SER A 99 -19.16 16.45 2.75
C SER A 99 -19.04 17.52 3.83
N ASN A 100 -17.82 17.80 4.30
CA ASN A 100 -17.55 18.80 5.32
C ASN A 100 -17.24 20.16 4.68
N SER A 101 -18.12 21.15 4.85
CA SER A 101 -17.97 22.48 4.22
C SER A 101 -16.68 23.22 4.60
N GLU A 102 -16.13 22.98 5.80
CA GLU A 102 -14.86 23.59 6.22
C GLU A 102 -13.66 22.94 5.53
N LEU A 103 -13.69 21.61 5.34
CA LEU A 103 -12.62 20.88 4.67
C LEU A 103 -12.70 21.02 3.16
N ALA A 104 -13.90 21.10 2.60
CA ALA A 104 -14.13 21.34 1.19
C ALA A 104 -13.58 22.70 0.73
N THR A 105 -13.44 23.67 1.64
CA THR A 105 -12.84 24.99 1.36
C THR A 105 -11.35 25.06 1.62
N SER A 106 -10.71 23.99 2.09
CA SER A 106 -9.25 23.89 2.32
C SER A 106 -8.45 24.15 1.04
N ALA A 107 -7.34 24.89 1.18
CA ALA A 107 -6.40 25.13 0.08
C ALA A 107 -5.64 23.85 -0.29
N ALA A 108 -5.27 23.02 0.69
CA ALA A 108 -4.68 21.70 0.47
C ALA A 108 -5.59 20.80 -0.36
N PHE A 109 -6.89 20.71 -0.02
CA PHE A 109 -7.83 19.87 -0.76
C PHE A 109 -8.05 20.36 -2.20
N LYS A 110 -8.18 21.67 -2.39
CA LYS A 110 -8.23 22.28 -3.73
C LYS A 110 -6.98 21.98 -4.55
N THR A 111 -5.80 22.04 -3.91
CA THR A 111 -4.53 21.76 -4.57
C THR A 111 -4.43 20.29 -4.97
N PHE A 112 -4.92 19.39 -4.11
CA PHE A 112 -5.04 17.98 -4.42
C PHE A 112 -5.97 17.71 -5.60
N LEU A 113 -7.08 18.43 -5.76
CA LEU A 113 -8.01 18.25 -6.88
C LEU A 113 -7.50 18.86 -8.19
N ASN A 114 -6.99 20.09 -8.17
CA ASN A 114 -6.73 20.87 -9.39
C ASN A 114 -5.24 21.01 -9.74
N GLY A 115 -4.34 20.51 -8.90
CA GLY A 115 -2.94 20.91 -8.90
C GLY A 115 -2.79 22.31 -8.31
N ASN A 116 -1.81 23.10 -8.73
CA ASN A 116 -1.56 24.41 -8.13
C ASN A 116 -2.75 25.39 -8.25
N LEU A 117 -3.49 25.57 -7.15
CA LEU A 117 -4.67 26.44 -7.05
C LEU A 117 -4.35 27.91 -7.34
N LEU A 118 -3.20 28.40 -6.86
CA LEU A 118 -2.80 29.80 -6.96
C LEU A 118 -2.67 30.25 -8.41
N THR A 119 -2.39 29.31 -9.32
CA THR A 119 -2.26 29.59 -10.75
C THR A 119 -3.50 29.35 -11.59
N THR A 120 -4.38 28.45 -11.16
CA THR A 120 -5.51 27.98 -11.99
C THR A 120 -6.79 28.78 -11.79
N HIS A 121 -6.89 29.55 -10.69
CA HIS A 121 -8.06 30.37 -10.40
C HIS A 121 -8.26 31.51 -11.40
N LYS A 122 -9.44 31.61 -12.03
CA LYS A 122 -9.71 32.54 -13.16
C LYS A 122 -9.46 34.02 -12.85
N THR A 123 -9.86 34.50 -11.67
CA THR A 123 -9.77 35.93 -11.31
C THR A 123 -8.55 36.23 -10.44
N VAL A 124 -8.50 35.66 -9.23
CA VAL A 124 -7.41 35.89 -8.28
C VAL A 124 -6.07 35.30 -8.76
N GLY A 125 -6.11 34.19 -9.50
CA GLY A 125 -4.90 33.55 -10.04
C GLY A 125 -4.17 34.43 -11.05
N GLN A 126 -4.89 35.21 -11.87
CA GLN A 126 -4.24 36.20 -12.75
C GLN A 126 -3.51 37.27 -11.94
N SER A 127 -4.17 37.85 -10.93
CA SER A 127 -3.54 38.84 -10.05
C SER A 127 -2.33 38.28 -9.30
N TYR A 128 -2.36 36.99 -8.95
CA TYR A 128 -1.24 36.31 -8.32
C TYR A 128 -0.08 36.15 -9.31
N ARG A 129 -0.34 35.64 -10.52
CA ARG A 129 0.65 35.55 -11.62
C ARG A 129 1.32 36.89 -11.89
N ASP A 130 0.54 37.94 -12.08
CA ASP A 130 1.05 39.28 -12.36
C ASP A 130 1.93 39.82 -11.22
N SER A 131 1.57 39.51 -9.97
CA SER A 131 2.33 39.93 -8.79
C SER A 131 3.63 39.16 -8.64
N VAL A 132 3.64 37.86 -8.95
CA VAL A 132 4.86 37.04 -8.94
C VAL A 132 5.77 37.45 -10.08
N GLU A 133 5.25 37.63 -11.30
CA GLU A 133 6.02 38.13 -12.44
C GLU A 133 6.63 39.49 -12.13
N ALA A 134 5.89 40.44 -11.56
CA ALA A 134 6.45 41.75 -11.21
C ALA A 134 7.68 41.69 -10.28
N VAL A 135 7.83 40.63 -9.49
CA VAL A 135 8.96 40.43 -8.57
C VAL A 135 10.05 39.54 -9.19
N ILE A 136 9.67 38.50 -9.93
CA ILE A 136 10.60 37.60 -10.61
C ILE A 136 11.29 38.32 -11.78
N HIS A 137 10.55 39.12 -12.56
CA HIS A 137 10.98 39.67 -13.85
C HIS A 137 12.17 40.62 -13.73
N VAL A 138 13.36 40.04 -13.80
CA VAL A 138 14.63 40.68 -14.12
C VAL A 138 15.28 39.77 -15.16
N GLN A 139 15.22 40.18 -16.43
CA GLN A 139 15.83 39.56 -17.63
C GLN A 139 15.37 38.13 -18.00
N GLU A 140 14.93 37.96 -19.26
CA GLU A 140 14.62 36.64 -19.86
C GLU A 140 15.81 35.68 -19.87
N SER A 141 17.04 36.19 -19.69
CA SER A 141 18.30 35.46 -19.66
C SER A 141 18.48 34.48 -18.48
N GLU A 142 17.59 34.50 -17.47
CA GLU A 142 17.68 33.67 -16.26
C GLU A 142 16.76 32.44 -16.28
N ILE A 143 16.04 32.17 -17.37
CA ILE A 143 15.21 30.97 -17.49
C ILE A 143 16.14 29.77 -17.74
N ALA A 144 16.14 28.81 -16.81
CA ALA A 144 16.83 27.54 -16.97
C ALA A 144 16.00 26.59 -17.83
N GLU A 145 16.66 25.92 -18.78
CA GLU A 145 16.05 24.89 -19.62
C GLU A 145 16.71 23.54 -19.32
N GLU A 146 15.91 22.58 -18.89
CA GLU A 146 16.35 21.22 -18.58
C GLU A 146 15.45 20.18 -19.23
N ARG A 147 15.88 18.91 -19.20
CA ARG A 147 15.05 17.78 -19.63
C ARG A 147 15.01 16.73 -18.53
N VAL A 148 13.81 16.40 -18.08
CA VAL A 148 13.57 15.37 -17.05
C VAL A 148 13.34 14.02 -17.75
N ALA A 149 14.32 13.13 -17.67
CA ALA A 149 14.20 11.78 -18.21
C ALA A 149 13.11 10.97 -17.48
N ALA A 150 12.54 9.97 -18.15
CA ALA A 150 11.56 9.06 -17.56
C ALA A 150 12.13 8.35 -16.31
N GLY A 151 11.35 8.31 -15.22
CA GLY A 151 11.75 7.76 -13.93
C GLY A 151 12.87 8.54 -13.20
N CYS A 152 13.18 9.75 -13.64
CA CYS A 152 14.21 10.61 -13.04
C CYS A 152 13.62 11.90 -12.51
N ALA A 153 14.40 12.60 -11.70
CA ALA A 153 14.06 13.92 -11.17
C ALA A 153 15.19 14.92 -11.38
N VAL A 154 14.82 16.18 -11.60
CA VAL A 154 15.72 17.34 -11.59
C VAL A 154 15.55 18.05 -10.25
N GLU A 155 16.66 18.38 -9.60
CA GLU A 155 16.67 19.09 -8.31
C GLU A 155 17.36 20.45 -8.44
N HIS A 156 16.72 21.50 -7.95
CA HIS A 156 17.28 22.84 -7.83
C HIS A 156 17.22 23.32 -6.38
N ARG A 157 18.38 23.63 -5.81
CA ARG A 157 18.51 24.00 -4.40
C ARG A 157 18.87 25.48 -4.25
N VAL A 158 18.16 26.17 -3.37
CA VAL A 158 18.40 27.59 -3.05
C VAL A 158 18.58 27.79 -1.55
N CYS A 159 19.55 28.63 -1.17
CA CYS A 159 19.73 29.05 0.22
C CYS A 159 18.71 30.14 0.58
N VAL A 160 18.16 30.09 1.78
CA VAL A 160 17.21 31.08 2.28
C VAL A 160 17.57 31.52 3.69
N GLU A 161 17.44 32.82 3.92
CA GLU A 161 17.53 33.41 5.25
C GLU A 161 16.12 33.65 5.83
N GLU A 162 16.06 33.83 7.15
CA GLU A 162 14.85 34.22 7.86
C GLU A 162 14.18 35.44 7.20
N LYS A 163 12.86 35.40 6.99
CA LYS A 163 12.09 36.46 6.33
C LYS A 163 12.52 36.72 4.88
N GLN A 164 13.00 35.69 4.20
CA GLN A 164 13.06 35.65 2.74
C GLN A 164 11.89 34.83 2.17
N ILE A 165 11.58 35.06 0.91
CA ILE A 165 10.57 34.33 0.16
C ILE A 165 11.21 33.79 -1.11
N VAL A 166 11.02 32.50 -1.33
CA VAL A 166 11.35 31.82 -2.57
C VAL A 166 10.15 31.93 -3.48
N LEU A 167 10.34 32.47 -4.68
CA LEU A 167 9.35 32.52 -5.74
C LEU A 167 9.83 31.61 -6.87
N TRP A 168 8.94 30.77 -7.39
CA TRP A 168 9.25 29.93 -8.53
C TRP A 168 8.19 30.07 -9.61
N LYS A 169 8.64 29.92 -10.86
CA LYS A 169 7.77 29.68 -12.01
C LYS A 169 8.36 28.60 -12.91
N PHE A 170 7.54 27.72 -13.46
CA PHE A 170 8.01 26.70 -14.39
C PHE A 170 6.92 26.23 -15.37
N ALA A 171 7.33 25.65 -16.50
CA ALA A 171 6.47 25.04 -17.51
C ALA A 171 7.13 23.75 -18.03
N SER A 172 6.31 22.76 -18.38
CA SER A 172 6.77 21.45 -18.87
C SER A 172 5.94 21.00 -20.06
N GLN A 173 6.55 20.25 -21.00
CA GLN A 173 5.83 19.65 -22.13
C GLN A 173 5.46 18.19 -21.84
N GLY A 174 4.22 17.81 -22.14
CA GLY A 174 3.71 16.45 -21.97
C GLY A 174 2.98 16.25 -20.63
N PRO A 175 2.40 15.04 -20.42
CA PRO A 175 1.49 14.80 -19.30
C PRO A 175 2.19 14.95 -17.94
N LYS A 176 1.52 15.70 -17.06
CA LYS A 176 1.73 15.93 -15.62
C LYS A 176 3.08 15.51 -15.04
N LEU A 177 3.96 16.49 -14.83
CA LEU A 177 5.22 16.35 -14.09
C LEU A 177 4.93 16.52 -12.58
N VAL A 178 5.54 15.71 -11.72
CA VAL A 178 5.38 15.81 -10.26
C VAL A 178 6.33 16.89 -9.74
N PHE A 179 5.79 17.91 -9.08
CA PHE A 179 6.59 18.96 -8.46
C PHE A 179 6.56 18.81 -6.94
N SER A 180 7.73 18.75 -6.32
CA SER A 180 7.93 18.78 -4.88
C SER A 180 8.84 19.93 -4.47
N ALA A 181 8.57 20.51 -3.30
CA ALA A 181 9.45 21.47 -2.66
C ALA A 181 9.63 21.07 -1.20
N GLU A 182 10.86 21.03 -0.72
CA GLU A 182 11.22 20.61 0.62
C GLU A 182 12.15 21.66 1.25
N PHE A 183 11.88 22.02 2.50
CA PHE A 183 12.72 22.93 3.28
C PHE A 183 13.50 22.14 4.33
N SER A 184 14.81 22.35 4.39
CA SER A 184 15.68 21.80 5.42
C SER A 184 16.31 22.94 6.23
N SER A 185 16.17 22.91 7.56
CA SER A 185 16.81 23.89 8.44
C SER A 185 18.32 23.67 8.57
N ASP A 186 19.08 24.76 8.62
CA ASP A 186 20.54 24.71 8.89
C ASP A 186 20.88 24.65 10.37
N GLU A 187 19.91 24.94 11.23
CA GLU A 187 20.04 24.79 12.68
C GLU A 187 19.87 23.32 13.08
N GLY A 188 20.80 22.48 12.63
CA GLY A 188 21.23 21.40 13.50
C GLY A 188 22.05 22.05 14.61
N GLU A 189 21.62 21.96 15.86
CA GLU A 189 22.50 22.27 16.98
C GLU A 189 23.76 21.43 16.80
N GLN A 190 24.85 22.07 16.36
CA GLN A 190 26.18 21.53 16.50
C GLN A 190 26.54 21.71 17.97
N GLY A 191 25.80 21.03 18.86
CA GLY A 191 26.18 20.87 20.24
C GLY A 191 27.59 20.30 20.22
N ASP A 192 28.49 20.89 21.01
CA ASP A 192 29.84 20.35 21.23
C ASP A 192 29.69 18.85 21.52
N ILE A 193 30.03 18.02 20.53
CA ILE A 193 29.98 16.58 20.66
C ILE A 193 31.12 16.23 21.60
N ASP A 194 30.80 15.99 22.87
CA ASP A 194 31.72 15.33 23.80
C ASP A 194 31.91 13.90 23.31
N PRO A 195 33.12 13.53 22.83
CA PRO A 195 33.39 12.19 22.31
C PRO A 195 33.31 11.07 23.37
N TYR A 196 33.00 11.41 24.63
CA TYR A 196 32.88 10.47 25.75
C TYR A 196 31.49 10.46 26.43
N SER A 197 30.47 11.11 25.87
CA SER A 197 29.12 11.07 26.45
C SER A 197 28.39 9.75 26.11
N VAL A 198 28.18 8.91 27.13
CA VAL A 198 27.56 7.57 27.03
C VAL A 198 26.03 7.64 27.23
N SER A 199 25.38 8.61 26.62
CA SER A 199 23.92 8.63 26.50
C SER A 199 23.54 8.11 25.13
N ASN A 200 22.95 6.91 25.08
CA ASN A 200 22.28 6.31 23.92
C ASN A 200 21.02 7.10 23.53
N THR A 201 21.22 8.35 23.16
CA THR A 201 20.35 9.08 22.27
C THR A 201 21.19 9.28 21.03
N GLU A 202 20.84 8.59 19.95
CA GLU A 202 21.14 9.08 18.62
C GLU A 202 20.57 10.49 18.53
N VAL A 203 21.36 11.49 18.91
CA VAL A 203 21.16 12.85 18.44
C VAL A 203 21.60 12.82 16.98
N THR A 204 20.77 12.18 16.15
CA THR A 204 20.50 12.74 14.84
C THR A 204 20.18 14.19 15.15
N GLY A 205 21.06 15.12 14.80
CA GLY A 205 20.64 16.50 14.63
C GLY A 205 19.53 16.40 13.61
N SER A 206 18.28 16.32 14.08
CA SER A 206 17.13 16.03 13.26
C SER A 206 16.98 17.26 12.39
N LYS A 207 17.58 17.23 11.20
CA LYS A 207 17.29 18.20 10.16
C LYS A 207 15.77 18.19 10.03
N GLU A 208 15.13 19.29 10.42
CA GLU A 208 13.69 19.43 10.27
C GLU A 208 13.44 19.55 8.77
N GLU A 209 13.25 18.41 8.11
CA GLU A 209 12.80 18.34 6.72
C GLU A 209 11.30 18.58 6.70
N LYS A 210 10.90 19.71 6.12
CA LYS A 210 9.52 20.15 6.01
C LYS A 210 9.12 20.15 4.54
N GLU A 211 8.19 19.27 4.17
CA GLU A 211 7.59 19.30 2.84
C GLU A 211 6.74 20.57 2.68
N VAL A 212 7.12 21.40 1.72
CA VAL A 212 6.54 22.73 1.46
C VAL A 212 5.41 22.64 0.45
N ALA A 213 5.62 21.89 -0.64
CA ALA A 213 4.64 21.72 -1.69
C ALA A 213 4.81 20.35 -2.33
N HIS A 214 3.71 19.70 -2.68
CA HIS A 214 3.71 18.49 -3.49
C HIS A 214 2.44 18.49 -4.35
N TYR A 215 2.59 18.49 -5.68
CA TYR A 215 1.45 18.36 -6.58
C TYR A 215 1.84 17.94 -7.99
N ARG A 216 0.91 17.24 -8.66
CA ARG A 216 0.98 16.97 -10.10
C ARG A 216 0.58 18.20 -10.91
N THR A 217 1.39 18.55 -11.89
CA THR A 217 1.23 19.78 -12.68
C THR A 217 0.31 19.56 -13.87
N ASN A 218 -0.48 20.57 -14.26
CA ASN A 218 -1.37 20.52 -15.42
C ASN A 218 -0.97 21.57 -16.48
N CYS A 219 0.33 21.90 -16.58
CA CYS A 219 0.82 22.92 -17.50
C CYS A 219 1.22 22.34 -18.85
N ASP A 220 0.89 23.05 -19.92
CA ASP A 220 1.30 22.71 -21.28
C ASP A 220 2.38 23.70 -21.78
N PHE A 221 3.47 23.14 -22.27
CA PHE A 221 4.48 23.89 -23.01
C PHE A 221 3.96 24.25 -24.40
N LYS A 222 3.74 25.54 -24.66
CA LYS A 222 3.41 26.02 -26.01
C LYS A 222 4.68 26.52 -26.70
N GLU A 223 5.04 25.87 -27.80
CA GLU A 223 6.10 26.37 -28.69
C GLU A 223 5.60 27.64 -29.40
N GLY A 224 6.17 28.79 -29.03
CA GLY A 224 5.97 30.07 -29.72
C GLY A 224 4.87 30.97 -29.15
N GLY A 225 5.28 32.04 -28.44
CA GLY A 225 4.51 33.29 -28.35
C GLY A 225 3.61 33.50 -27.12
N GLU A 226 4.07 34.40 -26.25
CA GLU A 226 3.38 35.27 -25.27
C GLU A 226 2.53 34.68 -24.13
N ASN A 227 2.07 33.43 -24.17
CA ASN A 227 1.29 32.84 -23.06
C ASN A 227 1.64 31.36 -22.80
N SER A 228 2.89 31.08 -22.42
CA SER A 228 3.20 29.81 -21.77
C SER A 228 2.44 29.73 -20.44
N SER A 229 1.69 28.64 -20.21
CA SER A 229 0.97 28.43 -18.95
C SER A 229 1.95 28.03 -17.86
N PHE A 230 2.70 28.99 -17.34
CA PHE A 230 3.60 28.77 -16.21
C PHE A 230 2.81 28.44 -14.94
N VAL A 231 3.35 27.52 -14.16
CA VAL A 231 2.95 27.24 -12.78
C VAL A 231 3.79 28.11 -11.87
N TYR A 232 3.18 28.79 -10.91
CA TYR A 232 3.80 29.77 -10.02
C TYR A 232 3.55 29.40 -8.57
N GLY A 233 4.56 29.50 -7.73
CA GLY A 233 4.40 29.26 -6.30
C GLY A 233 5.36 30.07 -5.47
N HIS A 234 5.17 30.00 -4.15
CA HIS A 234 6.02 30.69 -3.21
C HIS A 234 6.19 29.92 -1.90
N TYR A 235 7.29 30.18 -1.21
CA TYR A 235 7.54 29.71 0.15
C TYR A 235 8.17 30.81 0.98
N VAL A 236 7.65 31.04 2.18
CA VAL A 236 8.19 32.00 3.14
C VAL A 236 9.06 31.26 4.14
N ALA A 237 10.35 31.61 4.19
CA ALA A 237 11.30 31.01 5.13
C ALA A 237 11.17 31.64 6.52
N GLU A 238 10.80 30.82 7.50
CA GLU A 238 10.70 31.20 8.92
C GLU A 238 12.02 31.06 9.67
N LYS A 239 12.96 30.29 9.13
CA LYS A 239 14.30 30.03 9.66
C LYS A 239 15.31 30.00 8.51
N ASN A 240 16.59 30.10 8.85
CA ASN A 240 17.67 29.90 7.88
C ASN A 240 17.74 28.43 7.45
N GLY A 241 18.01 28.20 6.17
CA GLY A 241 18.14 26.86 5.64
C GLY A 241 18.21 26.82 4.12
N PHE A 242 17.79 25.70 3.56
CA PHE A 242 17.73 25.47 2.12
C PHE A 242 16.33 25.04 1.69
N VAL A 243 15.92 25.47 0.51
CA VAL A 243 14.74 24.95 -0.18
C VAL A 243 15.22 24.15 -1.38
N SER A 244 14.87 22.88 -1.42
CA SER A 244 15.06 22.01 -2.58
C SER A 244 13.77 21.95 -3.38
N LEU A 245 13.85 22.25 -4.68
CA LEU A 245 12.74 22.21 -5.63
C LEU A 245 13.03 21.06 -6.59
N GLN A 246 12.11 20.11 -6.70
CA GLN A 246 12.29 18.90 -7.46
C GLN A 246 11.16 18.72 -8.48
N TRP A 247 11.55 18.34 -9.69
CA TRP A 247 10.67 18.05 -10.82
C TRP A 247 10.91 16.61 -11.25
N GLU A 248 9.97 15.72 -10.94
CA GLU A 248 10.03 14.29 -11.22
C GLU A 248 9.13 13.90 -12.40
N ASN A 249 9.70 13.14 -13.34
CA ASN A 249 8.94 12.45 -14.36
C ASN A 249 8.62 11.03 -13.91
N ALA A 250 7.50 10.88 -13.19
CA ALA A 250 7.05 9.61 -12.61
C ALA A 250 6.59 8.55 -13.64
N ASP A 251 6.58 8.89 -14.95
CA ASP A 251 6.27 7.93 -15.99
C ASP A 251 7.47 6.99 -16.22
N MET A 252 7.41 5.80 -15.61
CA MET A 252 8.40 4.74 -15.79
C MET A 252 8.13 3.85 -17.01
N ASN A 253 6.97 3.98 -17.65
CA ASN A 253 6.57 3.14 -18.78
C ASN A 253 6.96 3.75 -20.14
N SER A 254 7.31 5.03 -20.14
CA SER A 254 7.76 5.77 -21.30
C SER A 254 9.28 5.94 -21.32
N VAL A 255 9.84 6.19 -22.52
CA VAL A 255 11.24 6.58 -22.71
C VAL A 255 11.34 8.09 -22.98
N ILE A 256 10.22 8.81 -22.89
CA ILE A 256 10.12 10.22 -23.29
C ILE A 256 10.62 11.12 -22.15
N SER A 257 11.71 11.83 -22.42
CA SER A 257 12.16 12.93 -21.57
C SER A 257 11.25 14.16 -21.74
N LYS A 258 10.85 14.80 -20.64
CA LYS A 258 10.01 15.99 -20.64
C LYS A 258 10.88 17.25 -20.55
N PRO A 259 10.81 18.19 -21.51
CA PRO A 259 11.48 19.47 -21.38
C PRO A 259 10.82 20.31 -20.29
N LEU A 260 11.65 20.99 -19.51
CA LEU A 260 11.29 21.79 -18.36
C LEU A 260 11.95 23.17 -18.52
N GLN A 261 11.16 24.23 -18.41
CA GLN A 261 11.64 25.60 -18.26
C GLN A 261 11.29 26.08 -16.86
N PHE A 262 12.26 26.59 -16.10
CA PHE A 262 11.99 27.10 -14.77
C PHE A 262 12.83 28.34 -14.42
N GLN A 263 12.32 29.15 -13.50
CA GLN A 263 13.01 30.28 -12.89
C GLN A 263 12.67 30.33 -11.41
N VAL A 264 13.69 30.46 -10.57
CA VAL A 264 13.57 30.51 -9.11
C VAL A 264 14.29 31.75 -8.62
N LYS A 265 13.66 32.51 -7.74
CA LYS A 265 14.22 33.76 -7.20
C LYS A 265 13.96 33.85 -5.71
N VAL A 266 15.03 34.16 -4.97
CA VAL A 266 14.95 34.44 -3.54
C VAL A 266 14.96 35.95 -3.36
N VAL A 267 13.95 36.48 -2.67
CA VAL A 267 13.84 37.92 -2.40
C VAL A 267 13.50 38.17 -0.93
N PRO A 268 13.79 39.37 -0.38
CA PRO A 268 13.31 39.74 0.95
C PRO A 268 11.79 39.76 1.01
N LEU A 269 11.20 39.32 2.13
CA LEU A 269 9.74 39.28 2.34
C LEU A 269 9.05 40.62 2.06
N ALA A 270 9.72 41.73 2.39
CA ALA A 270 9.24 43.09 2.16
C ALA A 270 9.01 43.41 0.67
N ALA A 271 9.79 42.81 -0.23
CA ALA A 271 9.69 43.03 -1.67
C ALA A 271 8.51 42.27 -2.31
N ALA A 272 8.03 41.20 -1.68
CA ALA A 272 6.94 40.36 -2.19
C ALA A 272 5.62 40.53 -1.42
N LYS A 273 5.43 41.63 -0.69
CA LYS A 273 4.24 41.86 0.15
C LYS A 273 2.93 41.69 -0.64
N LYS A 274 2.89 42.21 -1.87
CA LYS A 274 1.73 42.11 -2.77
C LYS A 274 1.41 40.65 -3.15
N VAL A 275 2.43 39.81 -3.32
CA VAL A 275 2.25 38.37 -3.61
C VAL A 275 1.51 37.69 -2.45
N LEU A 276 1.93 37.98 -1.22
CA LEU A 276 1.31 37.41 -0.02
C LEU A 276 -0.09 37.96 0.24
N GLU A 277 -0.33 39.24 0.00
CA GLU A 277 -1.66 39.85 0.11
C GLU A 277 -2.64 39.15 -0.86
N VAL A 278 -2.26 38.97 -2.13
CA VAL A 278 -3.10 38.28 -3.12
C VAL A 278 -3.29 36.80 -2.79
N ALA A 279 -2.23 36.09 -2.38
CA ALA A 279 -2.32 34.69 -1.96
C ALA A 279 -3.23 34.51 -0.74
N SER A 280 -3.16 35.41 0.24
CA SER A 280 -4.04 35.40 1.41
C SER A 280 -5.49 35.71 1.06
N GLY A 281 -5.72 36.58 0.07
CA GLY A 281 -7.04 36.88 -0.46
C GLY A 281 -7.70 35.67 -1.12
N LEU A 282 -6.92 34.77 -1.72
CA LEU A 282 -7.42 33.55 -2.34
C LEU A 282 -8.07 32.60 -1.31
N ASN A 283 -7.52 32.54 -0.09
CA ASN A 283 -8.13 31.79 1.03
C ASN A 283 -9.44 32.42 1.53
N ALA A 284 -9.73 33.68 1.18
CA ALA A 284 -10.92 34.41 1.62
C ALA A 284 -12.04 34.48 0.56
N VAL A 285 -11.76 34.09 -0.69
CA VAL A 285 -12.69 34.21 -1.81
C VAL A 285 -13.66 33.03 -1.93
N ASP A 286 -13.33 31.88 -1.33
CA ASP A 286 -14.06 30.66 -1.65
C ASP A 286 -15.35 30.44 -0.86
N THR A 287 -16.45 30.48 -1.61
CA THR A 287 -17.77 30.01 -1.21
C THR A 287 -17.82 28.48 -1.26
N ALA A 288 -18.84 27.88 -0.64
CA ALA A 288 -19.09 26.44 -0.73
C ALA A 288 -19.37 25.94 -2.16
N GLU A 289 -19.52 26.84 -3.14
CA GLU A 289 -19.96 26.54 -4.50
C GLU A 289 -18.81 26.17 -5.45
N TRP A 290 -17.56 26.48 -5.10
CA TRP A 290 -16.39 26.29 -5.97
C TRP A 290 -16.23 24.84 -6.48
N LEU A 291 -16.54 23.85 -5.63
CA LEU A 291 -16.41 22.44 -5.97
C LEU A 291 -17.43 22.03 -7.03
N TYR A 292 -18.63 22.62 -6.99
CA TYR A 292 -19.66 22.39 -8.01
C TYR A 292 -19.28 23.06 -9.33
N ASP A 293 -18.75 24.29 -9.29
CA ASP A 293 -18.21 24.95 -10.48
C ASP A 293 -17.06 24.15 -11.09
N TYR A 294 -16.20 23.58 -10.24
CA TYR A 294 -15.16 22.67 -10.66
C TYR A 294 -15.73 21.45 -11.37
N MET A 295 -16.72 20.77 -10.79
CA MET A 295 -17.38 19.61 -11.41
C MET A 295 -18.08 19.96 -12.73
N ASN A 296 -18.89 21.02 -12.74
CA ASN A 296 -19.66 21.46 -13.91
C ASN A 296 -18.77 21.94 -15.07
N ALA A 297 -17.53 22.36 -14.78
CA ALA A 297 -16.55 22.68 -15.81
C ALA A 297 -15.93 21.43 -16.47
N SER A 298 -16.33 20.21 -16.10
CA SER A 298 -15.85 19.00 -16.77
C SER A 298 -16.53 18.80 -18.11
N GLU A 299 -15.71 18.53 -19.14
CA GLU A 299 -16.16 18.18 -20.48
C GLU A 299 -16.63 16.73 -20.60
N ILE A 300 -16.33 15.89 -19.60
CA ILE A 300 -16.67 14.47 -19.58
C ILE A 300 -18.08 14.30 -19.00
N THR A 301 -19.02 13.90 -19.85
CA THR A 301 -20.42 13.67 -19.47
C THR A 301 -20.89 12.22 -19.61
N SER A 302 -20.07 11.35 -20.20
CA SER A 302 -20.31 9.89 -20.29
C SER A 302 -19.24 9.13 -19.50
N VAL A 303 -19.63 7.98 -18.93
CA VAL A 303 -18.71 7.02 -18.30
C VAL A 303 -17.80 6.37 -19.36
N GLU A 304 -18.28 6.26 -20.60
CA GLU A 304 -17.55 5.63 -21.72
C GLU A 304 -16.30 6.44 -22.13
N ASP A 305 -16.31 7.75 -21.87
CA ASP A 305 -15.20 8.66 -22.17
C ASP A 305 -14.09 8.62 -21.08
N LEU A 306 -14.26 7.82 -20.01
CA LEU A 306 -13.30 7.69 -18.93
C LEU A 306 -12.21 6.65 -19.25
N SER A 307 -11.05 7.13 -19.67
CA SER A 307 -9.85 6.30 -19.81
C SER A 307 -9.49 5.61 -18.49
N GLY A 308 -9.36 4.28 -18.50
CA GLY A 308 -8.98 3.47 -17.32
C GLY A 308 -10.14 3.00 -16.44
N TRP A 309 -11.35 3.53 -16.65
CA TRP A 309 -12.59 3.10 -15.96
C TRP A 309 -13.54 2.31 -16.86
N GLY A 310 -13.23 2.19 -18.16
CA GLY A 310 -13.93 1.30 -19.07
C GLY A 310 -13.92 -0.13 -18.54
N SER A 311 -15.00 -0.87 -18.78
CA SER A 311 -15.06 -2.31 -18.50
C SER A 311 -13.76 -2.92 -18.99
N SER A 312 -13.02 -3.54 -18.07
CA SER A 312 -11.97 -4.49 -18.43
C SER A 312 -12.58 -5.42 -19.48
N GLU A 313 -12.31 -5.14 -20.75
CA GLU A 313 -12.46 -6.11 -21.81
C GLU A 313 -11.55 -7.25 -21.35
N THR A 314 -12.18 -8.26 -20.76
CA THR A 314 -11.64 -9.61 -20.70
C THR A 314 -11.51 -10.04 -22.15
N ASP A 315 -10.47 -9.53 -22.80
CA ASP A 315 -10.09 -9.85 -24.16
C ASP A 315 -9.39 -11.20 -24.10
N GLY A 316 -10.25 -12.20 -23.92
CA GLY A 316 -9.91 -13.58 -23.65
C GLY A 316 -10.90 -14.48 -24.37
N ALA A 317 -11.12 -14.18 -25.66
CA ALA A 317 -11.75 -15.01 -26.67
C ALA A 317 -13.17 -15.46 -26.35
N PHE A 318 -14.15 -14.96 -27.10
CA PHE A 318 -15.16 -15.75 -27.83
C PHE A 318 -16.30 -14.80 -28.24
N ASP A 319 -16.02 -13.90 -29.18
CA ASP A 319 -17.08 -13.29 -30.00
C ASP A 319 -16.81 -13.59 -31.46
N ASN A 320 -17.47 -14.65 -31.95
CA ASN A 320 -18.07 -14.64 -33.27
C ASN A 320 -19.14 -15.74 -33.33
N ASP A 321 -20.38 -15.37 -32.98
CA ASP A 321 -21.60 -15.57 -33.78
C ASP A 321 -22.82 -15.48 -32.86
N SER A 322 -23.32 -14.26 -32.67
CA SER A 322 -24.72 -14.06 -32.30
C SER A 322 -25.57 -14.07 -33.57
N LEU A 323 -26.30 -15.16 -33.77
CA LEU A 323 -27.55 -15.17 -34.51
C LEU A 323 -28.34 -16.37 -34.01
N HIS A 324 -29.20 -16.11 -33.01
CA HIS A 324 -30.62 -16.45 -33.03
C HIS A 324 -31.24 -16.17 -31.66
N ASP A 325 -32.20 -15.24 -31.64
CA ASP A 325 -33.22 -15.07 -30.63
C ASP A 325 -33.99 -16.39 -30.39
N ASP A 326 -34.24 -16.75 -29.14
CA ASP A 326 -35.53 -16.59 -28.46
C ASP A 326 -35.65 -17.50 -27.22
N ASP A 327 -36.18 -16.90 -26.14
CA ASP A 327 -36.86 -17.49 -24.98
C ASP A 327 -36.31 -18.79 -24.37
N PHE A 328 -35.67 -18.70 -23.20
CA PHE A 328 -35.81 -19.61 -22.04
C PHE A 328 -34.85 -19.17 -20.91
N ALA A 329 -35.20 -18.12 -20.14
CA ALA A 329 -34.42 -17.71 -18.97
C ALA A 329 -35.35 -17.34 -17.82
N ASP A 330 -35.60 -18.29 -16.91
CA ASP A 330 -36.11 -17.95 -15.57
C ASP A 330 -35.70 -18.99 -14.50
N GLU A 331 -35.55 -20.28 -14.83
CA GLU A 331 -35.23 -21.30 -13.80
C GLU A 331 -33.73 -21.46 -13.46
N GLY A 332 -32.82 -20.86 -14.23
CA GLY A 332 -31.36 -20.97 -14.02
C GLY A 332 -30.78 -19.94 -13.05
N LEU A 333 -31.34 -18.73 -13.05
CA LEU A 333 -30.82 -17.59 -12.29
C LEU A 333 -31.10 -17.70 -10.78
N GLU A 334 -32.23 -18.30 -10.39
CA GLU A 334 -32.54 -18.53 -8.97
C GLU A 334 -31.61 -19.58 -8.34
N LYS A 335 -31.25 -20.64 -9.08
CA LYS A 335 -30.35 -21.69 -8.58
C LYS A 335 -28.92 -21.20 -8.45
N ASP A 336 -28.43 -20.41 -9.40
CA ASP A 336 -27.09 -19.82 -9.33
C ASP A 336 -27.00 -18.78 -8.19
N SER A 337 -28.05 -17.99 -7.98
CA SER A 337 -28.14 -17.06 -6.84
C SER A 337 -28.15 -17.78 -5.48
N GLN A 338 -28.82 -18.94 -5.41
CA GLN A 338 -28.89 -19.74 -4.18
C GLN A 338 -27.58 -20.46 -3.86
N ILE A 339 -26.84 -20.91 -4.88
CA ILE A 339 -25.49 -21.46 -4.73
C ILE A 339 -24.51 -20.37 -4.29
N GLN A 340 -24.61 -19.17 -4.86
CA GLN A 340 -23.74 -18.04 -4.50
C GLN A 340 -24.00 -17.55 -3.06
N ALA A 341 -25.26 -17.56 -2.61
CA ALA A 341 -25.61 -17.28 -1.22
C ALA A 341 -25.07 -18.34 -0.25
N ALA A 342 -25.17 -19.63 -0.59
CA ALA A 342 -24.64 -20.73 0.23
C ALA A 342 -23.11 -20.70 0.34
N VAL A 343 -22.40 -20.34 -0.73
CA VAL A 343 -20.94 -20.17 -0.72
C VAL A 343 -20.52 -18.98 0.15
N LEU A 344 -21.26 -17.88 0.11
CA LEU A 344 -21.01 -16.73 0.98
C LEU A 344 -21.27 -17.07 2.46
N GLU A 345 -22.32 -17.82 2.78
CA GLU A 345 -22.62 -18.27 4.15
C GLU A 345 -21.52 -19.20 4.69
N GLU A 346 -21.05 -20.16 3.89
CA GLU A 346 -19.93 -21.04 4.27
C GLU A 346 -18.64 -20.25 4.51
N HIS A 347 -18.33 -19.28 3.64
CA HIS A 347 -17.17 -18.42 3.81
C HIS A 347 -17.28 -17.52 5.05
N THR A 348 -18.50 -17.08 5.39
CA THR A 348 -18.76 -16.28 6.59
C THR A 348 -18.53 -17.11 7.85
N HIS A 349 -19.00 -18.36 7.89
CA HIS A 349 -18.74 -19.27 9.01
C HIS A 349 -17.26 -19.64 9.16
N GLN A 350 -16.52 -19.78 8.06
CA GLN A 350 -15.07 -19.96 8.11
C GLN A 350 -14.37 -18.74 8.70
N LEU A 351 -14.79 -17.51 8.35
CA LEU A 351 -14.26 -16.30 8.97
C LEU A 351 -14.63 -16.21 10.46
N GLU A 352 -15.86 -16.50 10.85
CA GLU A 352 -16.29 -16.51 12.25
C GLU A 352 -15.47 -17.48 13.10
N SER A 353 -15.18 -18.67 12.57
CA SER A 353 -14.32 -19.66 13.23
C SER A 353 -12.87 -19.16 13.38
N GLN A 354 -12.32 -18.48 12.37
CA GLN A 354 -10.98 -17.90 12.45
C GLN A 354 -10.91 -16.73 13.45
N VAL A 355 -11.94 -15.87 13.47
CA VAL A 355 -12.04 -14.76 14.43
C VAL A 355 -12.11 -15.30 15.86
N MET A 356 -12.95 -16.32 16.12
CA MET A 356 -13.04 -16.94 17.44
C MET A 356 -11.71 -17.54 17.91
N HIS A 357 -10.99 -18.25 17.03
CA HIS A 357 -9.66 -18.78 17.35
C HIS A 357 -8.66 -17.66 17.67
N LEU A 358 -8.70 -16.56 16.93
CA LEU A 358 -7.80 -15.42 17.15
C LEU A 358 -8.14 -14.67 18.43
N GLU A 359 -9.42 -14.53 18.79
CA GLU A 359 -9.86 -13.97 20.06
C GLU A 359 -9.38 -14.81 21.25
N GLU A 360 -9.45 -16.15 21.14
CA GLU A 360 -8.89 -17.06 22.15
C GLU A 360 -7.37 -16.92 22.29
N SER A 361 -6.66 -16.83 21.16
CA SER A 361 -5.20 -16.61 21.14
C SER A 361 -4.82 -15.25 21.76
N LEU A 362 -5.59 -14.19 21.48
CA LEU A 362 -5.40 -12.87 22.06
C LEU A 362 -5.68 -12.86 23.57
N MET A 363 -6.71 -13.58 24.03
CA MET A 363 -6.97 -13.73 25.46
C MET A 363 -5.85 -14.50 26.17
N ALA A 364 -5.32 -15.55 25.53
CA ALA A 364 -4.20 -16.33 26.06
C ALA A 364 -2.93 -15.47 26.21
N THR A 365 -2.55 -14.74 25.16
CA THR A 365 -1.36 -13.86 25.17
C THR A 365 -1.52 -12.69 26.15
N LYS A 366 -2.72 -12.11 26.28
CA LYS A 366 -3.01 -11.08 27.29
C LYS A 366 -2.86 -11.63 28.71
N LYS A 367 -3.24 -12.88 28.95
CA LYS A 367 -3.07 -13.55 30.24
C LYS A 367 -1.58 -13.83 30.53
N GLU A 368 -0.82 -14.24 29.53
CA GLU A 368 0.64 -14.40 29.65
C GLU A 368 1.35 -13.08 29.93
N LEU A 369 1.00 -12.01 29.20
CA LEU A 369 1.54 -10.68 29.43
C LEU A 369 1.23 -10.17 30.84
N LYS A 370 -0.01 -10.37 31.31
CA LYS A 370 -0.39 -10.05 32.69
C LYS A 370 0.45 -10.85 33.70
N SER A 371 0.65 -12.15 33.46
CA SER A 371 1.49 -12.98 34.32
C SER A 371 2.95 -12.53 34.33
N ALA A 372 3.49 -12.10 33.18
CA ALA A 372 4.85 -11.57 33.08
C ALA A 372 4.98 -10.23 33.83
N LEU A 373 4.00 -9.34 33.71
CA LEU A 373 3.94 -8.09 34.45
C LEU A 373 3.90 -8.33 35.97
N ASP A 374 3.05 -9.25 36.42
CA ASP A 374 2.96 -9.62 37.84
C ASP A 374 4.30 -10.17 38.35
N ARG A 375 5.04 -10.96 37.53
CA ARG A 375 6.37 -11.45 37.89
C ARG A 375 7.42 -10.34 38.02
N VAL A 376 7.37 -9.34 37.14
CA VAL A 376 8.28 -8.17 37.21
C VAL A 376 7.99 -7.36 38.46
N GLN A 377 6.72 -7.12 38.78
CA GLN A 377 6.33 -6.38 39.98
C GLN A 377 6.77 -7.11 41.27
N ILE A 378 6.63 -8.44 41.31
CA ILE A 378 7.16 -9.26 42.41
C ILE A 378 8.70 -9.14 42.49
N ALA A 379 9.40 -9.19 41.35
CA ALA A 379 10.86 -9.05 41.34
C ALA A 379 11.32 -7.67 41.82
N GLU A 380 10.58 -6.61 41.48
CA GLU A 380 10.83 -5.24 41.96
C GLU A 380 10.61 -5.12 43.48
N GLU A 381 9.53 -5.70 44.01
CA GLU A 381 9.29 -5.75 45.45
C GLU A 381 10.37 -6.56 46.20
N ILE A 382 10.82 -7.69 45.64
CA ILE A 382 11.93 -8.48 46.18
C ILE A 382 13.22 -7.65 46.16
N TYR A 383 13.52 -6.97 45.06
CA TYR A 383 14.71 -6.13 44.96
C TYR A 383 14.69 -5.01 46.00
N LYS A 384 13.52 -4.37 46.19
CA LYS A 384 13.31 -3.35 47.21
C LYS A 384 13.50 -3.90 48.63
N ALA A 385 12.92 -5.06 48.93
CA ALA A 385 13.08 -5.72 50.24
C ALA A 385 14.53 -6.15 50.51
N ASN A 386 15.25 -6.62 49.48
CA ASN A 386 16.66 -6.95 49.57
C ASN A 386 17.51 -5.70 49.85
N LEU A 387 17.23 -4.59 49.16
CA LEU A 387 17.93 -3.33 49.38
C LEU A 387 17.66 -2.77 50.79
N GLU A 388 16.44 -2.88 51.29
CA GLU A 388 16.09 -2.54 52.68
C GLU A 388 16.82 -3.44 53.69
N THR A 389 16.95 -4.73 53.39
CA THR A 389 17.68 -5.67 54.25
C THR A 389 19.18 -5.37 54.27
N ILE A 390 19.79 -5.09 53.11
CA ILE A 390 21.20 -4.71 53.01
C ILE A 390 21.46 -3.43 53.80
N THR A 391 20.62 -2.42 53.63
CA THR A 391 20.74 -1.15 54.38
C THR A 391 20.55 -1.35 55.89
N GLN A 392 19.62 -2.21 56.33
CA GLN A 392 19.48 -2.57 57.74
C GLN A 392 20.71 -3.32 58.28
N LEU A 393 21.31 -4.23 57.50
CA LEU A 393 22.53 -4.96 57.85
C LEU A 393 23.76 -4.03 57.92
N GLU A 394 23.87 -3.06 57.02
CA GLU A 394 24.91 -2.03 57.06
C GLU A 394 24.74 -1.11 58.28
N CYS A 395 23.52 -0.71 58.63
CA CYS A 395 23.25 0.09 59.82
C CYS A 395 23.44 -0.70 61.14
N SER A 396 23.16 -2.00 61.17
CA SER A 396 23.34 -2.84 62.37
C SER A 396 24.79 -3.32 62.55
N SER A 397 25.60 -3.38 61.50
CA SER A 397 27.04 -3.68 61.57
C SER A 397 27.88 -2.57 62.22
N VAL A 398 27.40 -1.31 62.17
CA VAL A 398 28.02 -0.17 62.88
C VAL A 398 27.72 -0.20 64.40
N GLY A 399 26.81 -1.08 64.83
CA GLY A 399 26.31 -1.20 66.20
C GLY A 399 26.89 -2.36 67.03
N GLY A 400 28.16 -2.74 66.84
CA GLY A 400 28.95 -3.37 67.91
C GLY A 400 29.24 -4.88 67.78
N HIS A 401 30.51 -5.21 67.59
CA HIS A 401 31.27 -5.93 68.63
C HIS A 401 32.78 -5.79 68.43
N LYS A 402 33.44 -5.41 69.54
CA LYS A 402 34.88 -5.44 69.77
C LYS A 402 35.44 -6.86 69.62
N SER A 403 36.63 -6.98 69.04
CA SER A 403 37.58 -8.06 69.36
C SER A 403 39.01 -7.54 69.27
N ASN A 404 39.74 -7.78 70.36
CA ASN A 404 41.09 -7.30 70.66
C ASN A 404 42.17 -8.07 69.89
N VAL A 405 43.16 -7.38 69.29
CA VAL A 405 44.59 -7.77 69.35
C VAL A 405 45.50 -6.53 69.32
N SER A 406 45.89 -6.10 70.53
CA SER A 406 47.23 -5.72 71.02
C SER A 406 48.31 -5.07 70.12
N LYS A 407 48.76 -3.87 70.57
CA LYS A 407 50.15 -3.37 70.82
C LYS A 407 51.21 -3.56 69.69
N SER A 408 52.01 -2.56 69.30
CA SER A 408 52.64 -1.48 70.06
C SER A 408 53.40 -0.50 69.15
N THR A 409 53.30 0.81 69.39
CA THR A 409 54.43 1.73 69.11
C THR A 409 54.44 2.89 70.11
N SER A 410 55.61 3.13 70.68
CA SER A 410 55.91 4.03 71.79
C SER A 410 55.90 5.52 71.43
N LYS A 411 55.49 6.29 72.44
CA LYS A 411 55.40 7.76 72.57
C LYS A 411 56.78 8.44 72.69
N ALA A 412 56.93 9.65 72.13
CA ALA A 412 57.52 10.87 72.74
C ALA A 412 57.70 11.95 71.65
N ALA A 413 56.88 13.02 71.57
CA ALA A 413 56.93 14.30 72.30
C ALA A 413 57.84 15.40 71.66
N VAL A 414 57.25 16.25 70.77
CA VAL A 414 57.00 17.74 70.85
C VAL A 414 58.03 18.61 71.63
N PRO A 415 58.35 19.93 71.35
CA PRO A 415 57.66 20.99 70.54
C PRO A 415 58.51 22.06 69.74
N ALA A 416 57.77 22.88 68.96
CA ALA A 416 57.80 24.36 68.77
C ALA A 416 58.93 25.13 68.03
N SER A 417 58.53 25.92 67.01
CA SER A 417 58.76 27.39 66.84
C SER A 417 58.46 27.84 65.39
N ALA A 418 57.94 29.06 65.20
CA ALA A 418 57.49 29.64 63.92
C ALA A 418 58.62 30.43 63.14
N PRO A 419 58.33 31.17 62.03
CA PRO A 419 58.93 31.15 60.66
C PRO A 419 60.07 32.22 60.45
N PRO A 420 60.69 32.56 59.27
CA PRO A 420 60.18 32.58 57.86
C PRO A 420 61.17 32.41 56.65
N ALA A 421 60.57 32.48 55.44
CA ALA A 421 61.05 33.07 54.15
C ALA A 421 62.10 32.39 53.21
N ALA A 422 61.70 32.40 51.92
CA ALA A 422 62.47 32.52 50.67
C ALA A 422 63.17 31.28 50.02
N MET A 423 62.43 30.68 49.06
CA MET A 423 62.74 30.08 47.73
C MET A 423 64.20 30.15 47.17
N PRO A 424 64.63 29.25 46.24
CA PRO A 424 63.83 28.74 45.12
C PRO A 424 63.89 27.25 44.77
N SER A 425 62.77 26.86 44.16
CA SER A 425 62.40 25.56 43.60
C SER A 425 63.33 25.13 42.45
N THR A 426 63.86 23.92 42.57
CA THR A 426 64.16 23.03 41.44
C THR A 426 63.25 21.80 41.61
N GLN A 427 62.66 21.31 40.52
CA GLN A 427 61.66 20.22 40.50
C GLN A 427 62.06 18.97 41.29
N PRO A 428 61.08 18.17 41.74
CA PRO A 428 61.27 16.72 41.82
C PRO A 428 60.20 15.92 41.05
N GLU A 429 60.67 14.84 40.45
CA GLU A 429 59.96 13.71 39.86
C GLU A 429 58.80 13.21 40.75
N GLY A 430 57.68 12.89 40.12
CA GLY A 430 56.55 12.25 40.78
C GLY A 430 56.85 10.80 41.18
N PRO A 431 56.23 10.27 42.25
CA PRO A 431 56.53 8.95 42.79
C PRO A 431 56.09 7.79 41.85
N PRO A 432 56.84 6.66 41.81
CA PRO A 432 56.62 5.54 40.88
C PRO A 432 55.29 4.80 41.07
N SER A 433 54.61 4.97 42.21
CA SER A 433 53.26 4.44 42.45
C SER A 433 52.20 5.07 41.55
N SER A 434 52.37 6.35 41.20
CA SER A 434 51.42 7.07 40.35
C SER A 434 51.46 6.59 38.90
N GLU A 435 52.63 6.18 38.42
CA GLU A 435 52.80 5.65 37.07
C GLU A 435 52.29 4.20 36.97
N LEU A 436 52.52 3.37 37.98
CA LEU A 436 51.98 2.02 38.04
C LEU A 436 50.44 2.03 38.04
N GLU A 437 49.81 2.89 38.84
CA GLU A 437 48.36 3.05 38.84
C GLU A 437 47.83 3.58 37.50
N ARG A 438 48.55 4.49 36.84
CA ARG A 438 48.21 4.99 35.50
C ARG A 438 48.23 3.86 34.48
N VAL A 439 49.26 3.02 34.50
CA VAL A 439 49.39 1.87 33.60
C VAL A 439 48.32 0.82 33.89
N GLN A 440 48.00 0.55 35.16
CA GLN A 440 46.91 -0.36 35.53
C GLN A 440 45.55 0.12 35.03
N ARG A 441 45.26 1.42 35.16
CA ARG A 441 44.02 2.01 34.61
C ARG A 441 43.98 1.91 33.09
N LEU A 442 45.11 2.13 32.41
CA LEU A 442 45.19 2.01 30.95
C LEU A 442 44.98 0.57 30.49
N CYS A 443 45.57 -0.41 31.18
CA CYS A 443 45.39 -1.84 30.91
C CYS A 443 43.95 -2.28 31.15
N ALA A 444 43.32 -1.81 32.24
CA ALA A 444 41.91 -2.11 32.53
C ALA A 444 40.99 -1.52 31.44
N GLY A 445 41.22 -0.27 31.03
CA GLY A 445 40.46 0.35 29.94
C GLY A 445 40.65 -0.37 28.59
N PHE A 446 41.87 -0.82 28.29
CA PHE A 446 42.12 -1.61 27.09
C PHE A 446 41.43 -2.99 27.13
N GLN A 447 41.42 -3.65 28.29
CA GLN A 447 40.71 -4.92 28.48
C GLN A 447 39.20 -4.75 28.34
N GLU A 448 38.64 -3.67 28.89
CA GLU A 448 37.24 -3.31 28.73
C GLU A 448 36.88 -3.07 27.26
N GLN A 449 37.68 -2.28 26.53
CA GLN A 449 37.49 -2.07 25.09
C GLN A 449 37.55 -3.37 24.28
N CYS A 450 38.48 -4.27 24.61
CA CYS A 450 38.57 -5.58 23.95
C CYS A 450 37.32 -6.44 24.22
N LEU A 451 36.79 -6.41 25.45
CA LEU A 451 35.56 -7.13 25.81
C LEU A 451 34.35 -6.58 25.04
N TRP A 452 34.20 -5.26 24.97
CA TRP A 452 33.11 -4.63 24.22
C TRP A 452 33.16 -4.96 22.73
N ARG A 453 34.33 -4.86 22.10
CA ARG A 453 34.55 -5.28 20.72
C ARG A 453 34.21 -6.76 20.49
N SER A 454 34.52 -7.62 21.46
CA SER A 454 34.21 -9.05 21.37
C SER A 454 32.71 -9.32 21.47
N VAL A 455 31.98 -8.60 22.33
CA VAL A 455 30.52 -8.72 22.46
C VAL A 455 29.83 -8.22 21.19
N GLU A 456 30.23 -7.05 20.69
CA GLU A 456 29.71 -6.48 19.45
C GLU A 456 29.93 -7.44 18.26
N ASN A 457 31.13 -8.03 18.14
CA ASN A 457 31.40 -8.99 17.07
C ASN A 457 30.56 -10.27 17.22
N MET A 458 30.35 -10.75 18.44
CA MET A 458 29.49 -11.92 18.70
C MET A 458 28.01 -11.64 18.37
N GLU A 459 27.51 -10.43 18.68
CA GLU A 459 26.16 -10.01 18.31
C GLU A 459 25.99 -9.91 16.80
N LEU A 460 26.97 -9.34 16.10
CA LEU A 460 26.97 -9.29 14.63
C LEU A 460 27.02 -10.68 13.99
N GLU A 461 27.86 -11.59 14.52
CA GLU A 461 27.90 -12.99 14.07
C GLU A 461 26.56 -13.72 14.33
N ALA A 462 25.90 -13.44 15.46
CA ALA A 462 24.58 -13.99 15.76
C ALA A 462 23.50 -13.46 14.82
N GLN A 463 23.50 -12.16 14.51
CA GLN A 463 22.61 -11.55 13.53
C GLN A 463 22.83 -12.12 12.13
N LEU A 464 24.10 -12.32 11.72
CA LEU A 464 24.45 -12.94 10.46
C LEU A 464 23.95 -14.39 10.38
N ALA A 465 24.12 -15.17 11.46
CA ALA A 465 23.62 -16.54 11.53
C ALA A 465 22.09 -16.60 11.44
N ALA A 466 21.37 -15.70 12.13
CA ALA A 466 19.92 -15.60 12.06
C ALA A 466 19.45 -15.24 10.64
N SER A 467 20.07 -14.25 10.01
CA SER A 467 19.78 -13.85 8.63
C SER A 467 20.01 -15.00 7.64
N GLN A 468 21.08 -15.79 7.84
CA GLN A 468 21.37 -16.95 7.00
C GLN A 468 20.31 -18.05 7.14
N VAL A 469 19.79 -18.28 8.35
CA VAL A 469 18.69 -19.25 8.60
C VAL A 469 17.40 -18.78 7.95
N GLU A 470 17.06 -17.49 8.05
CA GLU A 470 15.90 -16.93 7.36
C GLU A 470 16.04 -17.05 5.83
N ALA A 471 17.20 -16.72 5.27
CA ALA A 471 17.47 -16.87 3.85
C ALA A 471 17.37 -18.34 3.39
N THR A 472 17.79 -19.31 4.21
CA THR A 472 17.57 -20.73 3.91
C THR A 472 16.09 -21.12 3.93
N SER A 473 15.33 -20.63 4.92
CA SER A 473 13.88 -20.89 5.01
C SER A 473 13.13 -20.31 3.81
N TRP A 474 13.48 -19.10 3.36
CA TRP A 474 12.91 -18.50 2.16
C TRP A 474 13.21 -19.31 0.90
N ARG A 475 14.45 -19.82 0.77
CA ARG A 475 14.83 -20.69 -0.35
C ARG A 475 14.04 -21.99 -0.36
N GLU A 476 13.85 -22.63 0.80
CA GLU A 476 13.04 -23.85 0.91
C GLU A 476 11.57 -23.59 0.54
N LYS A 477 10.96 -22.52 1.05
CA LYS A 477 9.58 -22.12 0.69
C LYS A 477 9.44 -21.87 -0.81
N HIS A 478 10.41 -21.21 -1.43
CA HIS A 478 10.38 -20.96 -2.87
C HIS A 478 10.47 -22.25 -3.68
N ILE A 479 11.29 -23.23 -3.25
CA ILE A 479 11.37 -24.56 -3.88
C ILE A 479 10.03 -25.29 -3.75
N GLU A 480 9.40 -25.25 -2.57
CA GLU A 480 8.10 -25.89 -2.34
C GLU A 480 6.99 -25.25 -3.19
N GLN A 481 6.93 -23.92 -3.25
CA GLN A 481 5.98 -23.19 -4.10
C GLN A 481 6.20 -23.49 -5.59
N ALA A 482 7.45 -23.54 -6.05
CA ALA A 482 7.75 -23.91 -7.43
C ALA A 482 7.28 -25.33 -7.78
N ALA A 483 7.46 -26.28 -6.86
CA ALA A 483 6.97 -27.66 -7.04
C ALA A 483 5.43 -27.73 -7.06
N GLN A 484 4.74 -26.96 -6.21
CA GLN A 484 3.28 -26.88 -6.23
C GLN A 484 2.75 -26.29 -7.56
N VAL A 485 3.40 -25.25 -8.09
CA VAL A 485 3.04 -24.66 -9.38
C VAL A 485 3.22 -25.68 -10.51
N GLU A 486 4.33 -26.44 -10.52
CA GLU A 486 4.58 -27.47 -11.53
C GLU A 486 3.50 -28.58 -11.51
N GLU A 487 3.08 -29.03 -10.32
CA GLU A 487 2.02 -30.02 -10.20
C GLU A 487 0.65 -29.46 -10.62
N LEU A 488 0.33 -28.21 -10.28
CA LEU A 488 -0.89 -27.54 -10.75
C LEU A 488 -0.90 -27.37 -12.27
N GLU A 489 0.24 -27.04 -12.89
CA GLU A 489 0.35 -26.99 -14.35
C GLU A 489 0.08 -28.34 -14.99
N LYS A 490 0.60 -29.42 -14.40
CA LYS A 490 0.38 -30.80 -14.88
C LYS A 490 -1.10 -31.20 -14.75
N GLN A 491 -1.75 -30.84 -13.65
CA GLN A 491 -3.19 -31.03 -13.48
C GLN A 491 -3.98 -30.22 -14.51
N ASN A 492 -3.60 -28.97 -14.77
CA ASN A 492 -4.25 -28.13 -15.78
C ASN A 492 -4.10 -28.71 -17.20
N ARG A 493 -2.92 -29.23 -17.56
CA ARG A 493 -2.69 -29.94 -18.83
C ARG A 493 -3.61 -31.15 -18.96
N THR A 494 -3.79 -31.91 -17.88
CA THR A 494 -4.71 -33.07 -17.83
C THR A 494 -6.19 -32.64 -17.95
N LEU A 495 -6.59 -31.55 -17.30
CA LEU A 495 -7.95 -31.02 -17.45
C LEU A 495 -8.21 -30.53 -18.87
N ARG A 496 -7.21 -29.92 -19.53
CA ARG A 496 -7.32 -29.52 -20.94
C ARG A 496 -7.47 -30.73 -21.87
N THR A 497 -6.77 -31.84 -21.62
CA THR A 497 -6.95 -33.06 -22.42
C THR A 497 -8.33 -33.68 -22.19
N HIS A 498 -8.80 -33.74 -20.93
CA HIS A 498 -10.17 -34.20 -20.62
C HIS A 498 -11.24 -33.31 -21.25
N LYS A 499 -11.10 -31.98 -21.18
CA LYS A 499 -12.00 -31.04 -21.86
C LYS A 499 -12.04 -31.29 -23.36
N LYS A 500 -10.89 -31.49 -24.01
CA LYS A 500 -10.83 -31.83 -25.45
C LYS A 500 -11.56 -33.14 -25.76
N MET A 501 -11.37 -34.17 -24.94
CA MET A 501 -12.06 -35.46 -25.08
C MET A 501 -13.58 -35.28 -24.92
N LEU A 502 -14.02 -34.56 -23.88
CA LEU A 502 -15.44 -34.28 -23.64
C LEU A 502 -16.07 -33.52 -24.81
N VAL A 503 -15.39 -32.50 -25.34
CA VAL A 503 -15.87 -31.76 -26.53
C VAL A 503 -15.95 -32.68 -27.75
N GLN A 504 -14.99 -33.58 -27.95
CA GLN A 504 -15.05 -34.57 -29.03
C GLN A 504 -16.23 -35.53 -28.88
N GLU A 505 -16.47 -36.04 -27.67
CA GLU A 505 -17.61 -36.92 -27.39
C GLU A 505 -18.95 -36.19 -27.55
N VAL A 506 -19.06 -34.94 -27.07
CA VAL A 506 -20.25 -34.12 -27.28
C VAL A 506 -20.50 -33.90 -28.78
N LYS A 507 -19.48 -33.57 -29.56
CA LYS A 507 -19.59 -33.47 -31.03
C LYS A 507 -19.98 -34.80 -31.67
N ARG A 508 -19.47 -35.93 -31.19
CA ARG A 508 -19.84 -37.28 -31.66
C ARG A 508 -21.31 -37.61 -31.35
N LEU A 509 -21.82 -37.13 -30.22
CA LEU A 509 -23.19 -37.37 -29.77
C LEU A 509 -24.20 -36.34 -30.31
N GLN A 510 -23.74 -35.17 -30.77
CA GLN A 510 -24.58 -34.10 -31.31
C GLN A 510 -25.55 -34.54 -32.42
N PRO A 511 -25.18 -35.41 -33.39
CA PRO A 511 -26.12 -35.92 -34.40
C PRO A 511 -27.28 -36.75 -33.83
N TYR A 512 -27.13 -37.29 -32.61
CA TYR A 512 -28.14 -38.08 -31.93
C TYR A 512 -28.99 -37.26 -30.95
N SER A 513 -28.77 -35.95 -30.86
CA SER A 513 -29.47 -35.04 -29.93
C SER A 513 -30.99 -35.02 -30.13
N GLN A 514 -31.46 -35.26 -31.36
CA GLN A 514 -32.89 -35.33 -31.72
C GLN A 514 -33.48 -36.73 -31.58
N VAL A 515 -32.66 -37.76 -31.33
CA VAL A 515 -33.14 -39.14 -31.18
C VAL A 515 -33.72 -39.31 -29.78
N ASN A 516 -35.04 -39.32 -29.68
CA ASN A 516 -35.72 -39.63 -28.44
C ASN A 516 -35.47 -41.10 -28.07
N LEU A 517 -34.50 -41.32 -27.17
CA LEU A 517 -34.10 -42.65 -26.71
C LEU A 517 -35.28 -43.46 -26.18
N ALA A 518 -36.24 -42.81 -25.51
CA ALA A 518 -37.43 -43.45 -24.99
C ALA A 518 -38.36 -43.94 -26.12
N ALA A 519 -38.54 -43.14 -27.17
CA ALA A 519 -39.31 -43.54 -28.36
C ALA A 519 -38.62 -44.68 -29.13
N LEU A 520 -37.28 -44.67 -29.21
CA LEU A 520 -36.52 -45.74 -29.86
C LEU A 520 -36.57 -47.05 -29.05
N VAL A 521 -36.46 -46.97 -27.72
CA VAL A 521 -36.61 -48.13 -26.82
C VAL A 521 -38.02 -48.70 -26.89
N GLN A 522 -39.04 -47.84 -26.95
CA GLN A 522 -40.43 -48.26 -27.13
C GLN A 522 -40.62 -49.00 -28.46
N LYS A 523 -40.17 -48.43 -29.59
CA LYS A 523 -40.23 -49.10 -30.90
C LYS A 523 -39.47 -50.42 -30.92
N ALA A 524 -38.32 -50.50 -30.24
CA ALA A 524 -37.57 -51.75 -30.13
C ALA A 524 -38.30 -52.80 -29.28
N GLN A 525 -39.00 -52.40 -28.22
CA GLN A 525 -39.84 -53.29 -27.43
C GLN A 525 -41.07 -53.77 -28.21
N GLU A 526 -41.73 -52.87 -28.94
CA GLU A 526 -42.84 -53.20 -29.85
C GLU A 526 -42.38 -54.20 -30.92
N ALA A 527 -41.24 -53.96 -31.57
CA ALA A 527 -40.66 -54.88 -32.55
C ALA A 527 -40.37 -56.26 -31.96
N ARG A 528 -39.85 -56.34 -30.72
CA ARG A 528 -39.64 -57.62 -30.02
C ARG A 528 -40.96 -58.32 -29.69
N MET A 529 -42.01 -57.59 -29.33
CA MET A 529 -43.34 -58.18 -29.10
C MET A 529 -43.93 -58.73 -30.40
N VAL A 530 -43.81 -57.98 -31.51
CA VAL A 530 -44.22 -58.44 -32.84
C VAL A 530 -43.43 -59.69 -33.25
N GLN A 531 -42.12 -59.70 -33.06
CA GLN A 531 -41.28 -60.87 -33.35
C GLN A 531 -41.70 -62.09 -32.54
N ARG A 532 -41.96 -61.95 -31.24
CA ARG A 532 -42.48 -63.06 -30.40
C ARG A 532 -43.86 -63.52 -30.85
N SER A 533 -44.74 -62.61 -31.27
CA SER A 533 -46.06 -62.94 -31.78
C SER A 533 -45.99 -63.69 -33.11
N LEU A 534 -45.12 -63.26 -34.02
CA LEU A 534 -44.87 -63.95 -35.29
C LEU A 534 -44.23 -65.32 -35.07
N GLN A 535 -43.29 -65.44 -34.14
CA GLN A 535 -42.72 -66.74 -33.77
C GLN A 535 -43.80 -67.68 -33.21
N ALA A 536 -44.65 -67.20 -32.29
CA ALA A 536 -45.76 -68.01 -31.78
C ALA A 536 -46.76 -68.41 -32.89
N LYS A 537 -46.98 -67.55 -33.89
CA LYS A 537 -47.80 -67.90 -35.07
C LYS A 537 -47.11 -68.94 -35.95
N LEU A 538 -45.81 -68.86 -36.16
CA LEU A 538 -45.04 -69.89 -36.87
C LEU A 538 -45.08 -71.22 -36.11
N ASP A 539 -44.83 -71.21 -34.80
CA ASP A 539 -44.83 -72.42 -33.97
C ASP A 539 -46.22 -73.08 -33.95
N SER A 540 -47.30 -72.28 -33.90
CA SER A 540 -48.68 -72.80 -33.98
C SER A 540 -49.06 -73.29 -35.38
N HIS A 541 -48.60 -72.63 -36.44
CA HIS A 541 -48.77 -73.11 -37.81
C HIS A 541 -47.97 -74.40 -38.06
N GLU A 542 -46.77 -74.52 -37.47
CA GLU A 542 -45.95 -75.73 -37.53
C GLU A 542 -46.64 -76.88 -36.77
N GLN A 543 -47.19 -76.61 -35.58
CA GLN A 543 -48.03 -77.56 -34.83
C GLN A 543 -49.32 -77.96 -35.57
N LEU A 544 -49.97 -77.01 -36.27
CA LEU A 544 -51.14 -77.29 -37.10
C LEU A 544 -50.76 -78.06 -38.37
N SER A 545 -49.61 -77.78 -38.99
CA SER A 545 -49.11 -78.52 -40.16
C SER A 545 -48.70 -79.95 -39.79
N ASN A 546 -48.11 -80.13 -38.60
CA ASN A 546 -47.77 -81.44 -38.05
C ASN A 546 -49.02 -82.18 -37.55
N GLY A 547 -50.05 -81.47 -37.06
CA GLY A 547 -51.36 -82.04 -36.69
C GLY A 547 -52.24 -82.39 -37.89
N VAL A 548 -52.12 -81.67 -39.00
CA VAL A 548 -52.77 -82.01 -40.29
C VAL A 548 -52.01 -83.13 -41.00
N ALA A 549 -50.70 -83.26 -40.83
CA ALA A 549 -49.95 -84.45 -41.29
C ALA A 549 -50.38 -85.74 -40.58
N GLU A 550 -50.83 -85.68 -39.32
CA GLU A 550 -51.42 -86.83 -38.60
C GLU A 550 -52.91 -87.08 -38.92
N THR A 551 -53.62 -86.13 -39.54
CA THR A 551 -55.06 -86.27 -39.88
C THR A 551 -55.39 -86.26 -41.39
N MET A 552 -54.42 -85.99 -42.27
CA MET A 552 -54.54 -86.09 -43.73
C MET A 552 -53.68 -87.22 -44.34
N ALA A 553 -53.32 -88.23 -43.55
CA ALA A 553 -52.85 -89.52 -44.09
C ALA A 553 -54.00 -90.38 -44.68
N GLU A 554 -55.25 -89.90 -44.67
CA GLU A 554 -56.39 -90.46 -45.40
C GLU A 554 -57.22 -89.35 -46.09
N ALA A 555 -56.71 -88.77 -47.18
CA ALA A 555 -57.48 -88.43 -48.40
C ALA A 555 -56.70 -87.47 -49.34
N GLY A 556 -56.28 -88.00 -50.49
CA GLY A 556 -56.31 -87.39 -51.84
C GLY A 556 -55.57 -86.05 -52.14
N PRO A 557 -54.81 -85.94 -53.25
CA PRO A 557 -54.07 -84.72 -53.60
C PRO A 557 -54.92 -83.76 -54.45
N THR A 558 -55.01 -82.49 -54.04
CA THR A 558 -55.45 -81.33 -54.85
C THR A 558 -55.02 -80.07 -54.09
N ASP A 559 -54.57 -78.95 -54.64
CA ASP A 559 -54.22 -78.47 -55.97
C ASP A 559 -53.52 -77.12 -55.70
N PHE A 560 -52.51 -76.75 -56.50
CA PHE A 560 -51.75 -75.51 -56.34
C PHE A 560 -52.58 -74.31 -56.81
N VAL A 561 -52.66 -73.24 -56.00
CA VAL A 561 -52.95 -71.89 -56.52
C VAL A 561 -51.97 -70.89 -55.90
N LEU A 562 -51.04 -70.43 -56.73
CA LEU A 562 -50.16 -69.30 -56.49
C LEU A 562 -50.98 -68.01 -56.70
N VAL A 563 -51.11 -67.16 -55.68
CA VAL A 563 -51.58 -65.78 -55.86
C VAL A 563 -50.46 -64.87 -55.41
N GLU A 564 -49.72 -64.36 -56.40
CA GLU A 564 -48.88 -63.18 -56.25
C GLU A 564 -49.80 -61.98 -55.93
N ALA A 565 -49.50 -61.28 -54.85
CA ALA A 565 -50.00 -59.93 -54.62
C ALA A 565 -48.79 -59.01 -54.50
N SER A 566 -48.73 -58.12 -55.47
CA SER A 566 -47.64 -57.24 -55.86
C SER A 566 -47.30 -56.19 -54.80
N ASP A 567 -46.03 -55.79 -54.80
CA ASP A 567 -45.54 -54.54 -54.24
C ASP A 567 -46.32 -53.36 -54.84
N ASP A 568 -46.88 -52.52 -53.98
CA ASP A 568 -47.17 -51.12 -54.28
C ASP A 568 -46.76 -50.29 -53.06
N GLU A 569 -45.57 -49.70 -53.14
CA GLU A 569 -45.19 -48.45 -52.46
C GLU A 569 -45.93 -47.29 -53.16
N PRO A 570 -46.28 -46.20 -52.46
CA PRO A 570 -45.37 -45.41 -51.62
C PRO A 570 -45.79 -45.15 -50.16
#